data_AF-A0A7C5YF06-F1
#
_entry.id   AF-A0A7C5YF06-F1
#
_cell.length_a   1.000
_cell.length_b   1.000
_cell.length_c   1.000
_cell.angle_alpha   90.00
_cell.angle_beta   90.00
_cell.angle_gamma   90.00
#
_symmetry.space_group_name_H-M   'P 1'
#
loop_
_entity.id
_entity.type
_entity.pdbx_description
1 polymer ?
#
loop_
_entity_poly.entity_id
_entity_poly.type
_entity_poly.pdbx_seq_one_letter_code
_entity_poly.pdbx_strand_id
1 'polypeptide(L)'
;CMREEVFKEALNDILESYLRSGFRRIVVVNGHGGGTEWIVPQVVQKLNKKVSSIWKDWRIPEDAKVVTFEWMAFLEVFAREKLEKIRKNPPGSDWHAGDIETSIQLYLHPDLVDMRKAKTGYRYRQSSFSAHDLGRNWFWQYIIAGSAYIGGERGEVDGVSGDPTLATPELGKEILELATEKIAEFVVEFSK
;
A
#
# COMPACT_ATOMS: atom_id res chain seq x y z
N CYS A 1 -6.41 12.36 10.44
CA CYS A 1 -6.01 12.90 9.12
C CYS A 1 -4.95 13.98 9.35
N MET A 2 -3.83 13.92 8.63
CA MET A 2 -2.72 14.88 8.71
C MET A 2 -2.75 15.75 7.45
N ARG A 3 -2.46 17.06 7.56
CA ARG A 3 -2.34 17.94 6.38
C ARG A 3 -1.21 17.42 5.49
N GLU A 4 -1.43 17.39 4.18
CA GLU A 4 -0.48 16.85 3.20
C GLU A 4 0.95 17.41 3.37
N GLU A 5 1.09 18.73 3.44
CA GLU A 5 2.40 19.37 3.59
C GLU A 5 3.07 19.02 4.93
N VAL A 6 2.29 18.85 6.00
CA VAL A 6 2.84 18.42 7.30
C VAL A 6 3.36 16.98 7.21
N PHE A 7 2.63 16.11 6.52
CA PHE A 7 3.06 14.73 6.29
C PHE A 7 4.33 14.66 5.44
N LYS A 8 4.38 15.44 4.34
CA LYS A 8 5.55 15.49 3.46
C LYS A 8 6.80 15.96 4.19
N GLU A 9 6.70 17.05 4.94
CA GLU A 9 7.85 17.60 5.66
C GLU A 9 8.26 16.67 6.82
N ALA A 10 7.30 16.11 7.57
CA ALA A 10 7.63 15.11 8.60
C ALA A 10 8.34 13.88 8.02
N LEU A 11 7.85 13.33 6.90
CA LEU A 11 8.48 12.20 6.23
C LEU A 11 9.87 12.57 5.69
N ASN A 12 10.02 13.76 5.10
CA ASN A 12 11.29 14.28 4.62
C ASN A 12 12.32 14.33 5.76
N ASP A 13 11.94 14.91 6.90
CA ASP A 13 12.81 15.09 8.05
C ASP A 13 13.27 13.76 8.64
N ILE A 14 12.36 12.79 8.74
CA ILE A 14 12.67 11.42 9.19
C ILE A 14 13.70 10.78 8.25
N LEU A 15 13.44 10.79 6.95
CA LEU A 15 14.31 10.14 5.96
C LEU A 15 15.68 10.84 5.88
N GLU A 16 15.71 12.16 5.89
CA GLU A 16 16.95 12.93 5.86
C GLU A 16 17.79 12.71 7.13
N SER A 17 17.14 12.54 8.29
CA SER A 17 17.81 12.18 9.54
C SER A 17 18.48 10.81 9.48
N TYR A 18 17.84 9.80 8.87
CA TYR A 18 18.47 8.51 8.62
C TYR A 18 19.66 8.62 7.66
N LEU A 19 19.51 9.37 6.57
CA LEU A 19 20.61 9.61 5.62
C LEU A 19 21.82 10.27 6.30
N ARG A 20 21.57 11.28 7.15
CA ARG A 20 22.60 11.94 7.98
C ARG A 20 23.27 10.96 8.94
N SER A 21 22.52 10.03 9.50
CA SER A 21 23.02 9.01 10.44
C SER A 21 23.89 7.94 9.78
N GLY A 22 24.04 7.95 8.45
CA GLY A 22 24.92 7.04 7.72
C GLY A 22 24.21 6.02 6.84
N PHE A 23 22.89 5.93 6.88
CA PHE A 23 22.14 5.07 5.97
C PHE A 23 22.30 5.57 4.52
N ARG A 24 22.41 4.64 3.57
CA ARG A 24 22.56 4.94 2.13
C ARG A 24 21.48 4.33 1.25
N ARG A 25 20.79 3.31 1.74
CA ARG A 25 19.68 2.64 1.06
C ARG A 25 18.50 2.65 2.00
N ILE A 26 17.42 3.34 1.63
CA ILE A 26 16.19 3.41 2.43
C ILE A 26 15.01 2.99 1.56
N VAL A 27 14.20 2.07 2.08
CA VAL A 27 12.95 1.63 1.46
C VAL A 27 11.79 2.10 2.31
N VAL A 28 10.88 2.87 1.71
CA VAL A 28 9.63 3.30 2.35
C VAL A 28 8.50 2.41 1.84
N VAL A 29 8.12 1.42 2.64
CA VAL A 29 6.98 0.55 2.37
C VAL A 29 5.72 1.25 2.88
N ASN A 30 4.87 1.69 1.95
CA ASN A 30 3.64 2.39 2.26
C ASN A 30 2.50 1.40 2.48
N GLY A 31 1.76 1.55 3.58
CA GLY A 31 0.65 0.67 3.98
C GLY A 31 -0.74 1.24 3.69
N HIS A 32 -0.83 2.46 3.16
CA HIS A 32 -2.09 3.18 3.03
C HIS A 32 -2.30 3.69 1.60
N GLY A 33 -3.52 3.57 1.11
CA GLY A 33 -3.97 4.21 -0.11
C GLY A 33 -4.52 5.63 0.09
N GLY A 34 -5.39 6.08 -0.81
CA GLY A 34 -6.20 7.28 -0.58
C GLY A 34 -5.44 8.59 -0.70
N GLY A 35 -4.29 8.60 -1.38
CA GLY A 35 -3.51 9.80 -1.67
C GLY A 35 -2.02 9.63 -1.38
N THR A 36 -1.66 8.79 -0.42
CA THR A 36 -0.26 8.56 0.01
C THR A 36 0.61 7.98 -1.09
N GLU A 37 0.02 7.19 -1.99
CA GLU A 37 0.66 6.69 -3.21
C GLU A 37 1.18 7.82 -4.13
N TRP A 38 0.61 9.02 -4.07
CA TRP A 38 1.01 10.18 -4.88
C TRP A 38 1.94 11.11 -4.10
N ILE A 39 1.76 11.15 -2.78
CA ILE A 39 2.48 12.06 -1.88
C ILE A 39 3.86 11.50 -1.52
N VAL A 40 3.96 10.22 -1.13
CA VAL A 40 5.22 9.61 -0.70
C VAL A 40 6.29 9.63 -1.81
N PRO A 41 5.97 9.32 -3.09
CA PRO A 41 6.95 9.43 -4.17
C PRO A 41 7.48 10.86 -4.40
N GLN A 42 6.70 11.91 -4.10
CA GLN A 42 7.19 13.29 -4.21
C GLN A 42 8.32 13.56 -3.23
N VAL A 43 8.17 13.11 -1.97
CA VAL A 43 9.22 13.24 -0.94
C VAL A 43 10.45 12.43 -1.34
N VAL A 44 10.26 11.18 -1.78
CA VAL A 44 11.36 10.32 -2.24
C VAL A 44 12.08 10.94 -3.44
N GLN A 45 11.34 11.54 -4.39
CA GLN A 45 11.94 12.22 -5.54
C GLN A 45 12.74 13.46 -5.12
N LYS A 46 12.23 14.27 -4.17
CA LYS A 46 12.94 15.43 -3.59
C LYS A 46 14.28 15.00 -2.98
N LEU A 47 14.29 13.92 -2.20
CA LEU A 47 15.50 13.38 -1.57
C LEU A 47 16.50 12.82 -2.60
N ASN A 48 16.04 12.07 -3.60
CA ASN A 48 16.91 11.53 -4.65
C ASN A 48 17.47 12.61 -5.58
N LYS A 49 16.75 13.72 -5.79
CA LYS A 49 17.25 14.91 -6.49
C LYS A 49 18.30 15.69 -5.68
N LYS A 50 18.57 15.29 -4.43
CA LYS A 50 19.55 15.94 -3.54
C LYS A 50 19.28 17.41 -3.24
N VAL A 51 18.02 17.84 -3.41
CA VAL A 51 17.61 19.24 -3.21
C VAL A 51 17.10 19.52 -1.81
N SER A 52 16.85 18.48 -1.00
CA SER A 52 16.53 18.65 0.42
C SER A 52 17.80 18.80 1.25
N SER A 53 17.77 19.74 2.19
CA SER A 53 18.82 19.93 3.18
C SER A 53 18.24 20.70 4.37
N ILE A 54 17.69 19.97 5.34
CA ILE A 54 17.24 20.56 6.61
C ILE A 54 18.42 20.97 7.49
N TRP A 55 19.60 20.42 7.20
CA TRP A 55 20.84 20.65 7.91
C TRP A 55 21.78 21.58 7.15
N LYS A 56 22.10 22.75 7.70
CA LYS A 56 22.92 23.77 7.01
C LYS A 56 24.30 23.24 6.58
N ASP A 57 24.92 22.40 7.41
CA ASP A 57 26.27 21.86 7.30
C ASP A 57 26.36 20.49 6.62
N TRP A 58 25.25 19.96 6.12
CA TRP A 58 25.20 18.60 5.58
C TRP A 58 24.37 18.54 4.29
N ARG A 59 24.75 17.64 3.39
CA ARG A 59 24.04 17.37 2.13
C ARG A 59 23.83 15.88 1.96
N ILE A 60 22.76 15.52 1.26
CA ILE A 60 22.46 14.14 0.94
C ILE A 60 23.61 13.56 0.10
N PRO A 61 24.22 12.44 0.51
CA PRO A 61 25.29 11.80 -0.25
C PRO A 61 24.83 11.41 -1.66
N GLU A 62 25.71 11.54 -2.64
CA GLU A 62 25.43 11.22 -4.05
C GLU A 62 25.03 9.75 -4.24
N ASP A 63 25.66 8.85 -3.49
CA ASP A 63 25.41 7.41 -3.53
C ASP A 63 24.15 6.97 -2.77
N ALA A 64 23.53 7.87 -1.99
CA ALA A 64 22.31 7.55 -1.26
C ALA A 64 21.12 7.36 -2.20
N LYS A 65 20.31 6.33 -1.95
CA LYS A 65 19.10 6.00 -2.71
C LYS A 65 17.94 5.79 -1.76
N VAL A 66 16.83 6.44 -2.05
CA VAL A 66 15.56 6.23 -1.36
C VAL A 66 14.55 5.70 -2.36
N VAL A 67 13.79 4.67 -2.01
CA VAL A 67 12.75 4.10 -2.86
C VAL A 67 11.47 3.94 -2.06
N THR A 68 10.33 3.85 -2.75
CA THR A 68 9.04 3.61 -2.11
C THR A 68 8.12 2.81 -3.01
N PHE A 69 7.21 2.09 -2.39
CA PHE A 69 6.10 1.41 -3.03
C PHE A 69 5.00 1.19 -2.00
N GLU A 70 3.76 1.04 -2.47
CA GLU A 70 2.66 0.52 -1.67
C GLU A 70 2.67 -1.01 -1.77
N TRP A 71 2.52 -1.70 -0.63
CA TRP A 71 2.79 -3.14 -0.56
C TRP A 71 1.79 -3.98 -1.34
N MET A 72 0.51 -3.62 -1.38
CA MET A 72 -0.50 -4.32 -2.18
C MET A 72 -0.22 -4.18 -3.67
N ALA A 73 0.01 -2.96 -4.14
CA ALA A 73 0.37 -2.68 -5.53
C ALA A 73 1.68 -3.39 -5.94
N PHE A 74 2.64 -3.51 -5.02
CA PHE A 74 3.86 -4.28 -5.25
C PHE A 74 3.56 -5.77 -5.51
N LEU A 75 2.70 -6.40 -4.70
CA LEU A 75 2.32 -7.80 -4.91
C LEU A 75 1.49 -8.02 -6.16
N GLU A 76 0.64 -7.08 -6.53
CA GLU A 76 -0.13 -7.13 -7.77
C GLU A 76 0.75 -7.12 -9.02
N VAL A 77 1.90 -6.45 -8.96
CA VAL A 77 2.84 -6.40 -10.08
C VAL A 77 3.79 -7.61 -10.06
N PHE A 78 4.37 -7.93 -8.91
CA PHE A 78 5.49 -8.88 -8.81
C PHE A 78 5.10 -10.26 -8.29
N ALA A 79 3.86 -10.45 -7.83
CA ALA A 79 3.41 -11.69 -7.18
C ALA A 79 1.98 -12.11 -7.55
N ARG A 80 1.43 -11.54 -8.63
CA ARG A 80 0.02 -11.69 -9.02
C ARG A 80 -0.48 -13.14 -9.07
N GLU A 81 0.24 -14.01 -9.75
CA GLU A 81 -0.19 -15.41 -9.93
C GLU A 81 -0.25 -16.16 -8.60
N LYS A 82 0.62 -15.82 -7.65
CA LYS A 82 0.58 -16.38 -6.29
C LYS A 82 -0.59 -15.78 -5.51
N LEU A 83 -0.78 -14.45 -5.60
CA LEU A 83 -1.87 -13.75 -4.93
C LEU A 83 -3.25 -14.26 -5.38
N GLU A 84 -3.45 -14.48 -6.69
CA GLU A 84 -4.69 -15.05 -7.26
C GLU A 84 -4.98 -16.48 -6.77
N LYS A 85 -3.94 -17.25 -6.41
CA LYS A 85 -4.09 -18.61 -5.86
C LYS A 85 -4.46 -18.61 -4.38
N ILE A 86 -3.91 -17.66 -3.62
CA ILE A 86 -4.18 -17.44 -2.20
C ILE A 86 -5.61 -16.90 -2.03
N ARG A 87 -5.92 -15.80 -2.73
CA ARG A 87 -7.20 -15.09 -2.63
C ARG A 87 -8.11 -15.45 -3.81
N LYS A 88 -8.80 -16.59 -3.69
CA LYS A 88 -9.68 -17.12 -4.74
C LYS A 88 -11.03 -16.38 -4.75
N ASN A 89 -11.53 -16.07 -5.94
CA ASN A 89 -12.84 -15.43 -6.16
C ASN A 89 -13.05 -14.18 -5.29
N PRO A 90 -12.16 -13.17 -5.39
CA PRO A 90 -12.25 -11.97 -4.56
C PRO A 90 -13.59 -11.24 -4.80
N PRO A 91 -14.16 -10.56 -3.77
CA PRO A 91 -15.29 -9.65 -3.97
C PRO A 91 -14.91 -8.52 -4.95
N GLY A 92 -15.93 -7.88 -5.55
CA GLY A 92 -15.81 -6.90 -6.65
C GLY A 92 -14.97 -5.63 -6.40
N SER A 93 -14.35 -5.51 -5.23
CA SER A 93 -13.30 -4.54 -4.86
C SER A 93 -12.89 -4.74 -3.40
N ASP A 94 -11.59 -4.65 -3.05
CA ASP A 94 -11.11 -4.58 -1.65
C ASP A 94 -10.08 -3.45 -1.50
N TRP A 95 -10.58 -2.25 -1.21
CA TRP A 95 -9.77 -1.02 -1.13
C TRP A 95 -9.54 -0.59 0.31
N HIS A 96 -10.48 -0.91 1.20
CA HIS A 96 -10.36 -0.54 2.60
C HIS A 96 -11.26 -1.41 3.48
N ALA A 97 -10.66 -1.96 4.53
CA ALA A 97 -11.30 -2.78 5.54
C ALA A 97 -12.11 -3.96 4.97
N GLY A 98 -11.75 -4.48 3.79
CA GLY A 98 -12.32 -5.72 3.27
C GLY A 98 -11.57 -6.93 3.82
N ASP A 99 -11.55 -8.01 3.04
CA ASP A 99 -11.05 -9.30 3.48
C ASP A 99 -9.55 -9.30 3.73
N ILE A 100 -8.73 -8.58 2.94
CA ILE A 100 -7.27 -8.62 3.09
C ILE A 100 -6.80 -7.94 4.38
N GLU A 101 -7.16 -6.66 4.58
CA GLU A 101 -6.73 -5.90 5.77
C GLU A 101 -7.25 -6.56 7.06
N THR A 102 -8.51 -7.02 7.03
CA THR A 102 -9.13 -7.70 8.18
C THR A 102 -8.45 -9.04 8.45
N SER A 103 -8.14 -9.82 7.42
CA SER A 103 -7.47 -11.12 7.58
C SER A 103 -6.08 -10.99 8.19
N ILE A 104 -5.29 -10.00 7.74
CA ILE A 104 -3.96 -9.74 8.28
C ILE A 104 -4.06 -9.36 9.77
N GLN A 105 -5.03 -8.51 10.14
CA GLN A 105 -5.24 -8.15 11.55
C GLN A 105 -5.74 -9.34 12.38
N LEU A 106 -6.60 -10.20 11.83
CA LEU A 106 -7.00 -11.45 12.50
C LEU A 106 -5.82 -12.38 12.77
N TYR A 107 -4.84 -12.42 11.87
CA TYR A 107 -3.62 -13.21 12.05
C TYR A 107 -2.68 -12.61 13.11
N LEU A 108 -2.41 -11.31 13.02
CA LEU A 108 -1.41 -10.65 13.88
C LEU A 108 -1.94 -10.25 15.26
N HIS A 109 -3.17 -9.72 15.29
CA HIS A 109 -3.78 -9.07 16.44
C HIS A 109 -5.28 -9.41 16.53
N PRO A 110 -5.64 -10.69 16.69
CA PRO A 110 -7.04 -11.13 16.70
C PRO A 110 -7.89 -10.39 17.74
N ASP A 111 -7.31 -10.01 18.88
CA ASP A 111 -8.00 -9.28 19.95
C ASP A 111 -8.44 -7.85 19.55
N LEU A 112 -7.90 -7.31 18.45
CA LEU A 112 -8.28 -5.99 17.92
C LEU A 112 -9.40 -6.05 16.87
N VAL A 113 -9.82 -7.25 16.46
CA VAL A 113 -10.83 -7.43 15.40
C VAL A 113 -12.06 -8.18 15.95
N ASP A 114 -13.15 -7.45 16.16
CA ASP A 114 -14.43 -8.06 16.55
C ASP A 114 -15.25 -8.45 15.31
N MET A 115 -15.06 -9.67 14.83
CA MET A 115 -15.73 -10.20 13.64
C MET A 115 -17.25 -10.26 13.74
N ARG A 116 -17.84 -10.20 14.94
CA ARG A 116 -19.30 -10.10 15.11
C ARG A 116 -19.86 -8.76 14.59
N LYS A 117 -19.00 -7.77 14.37
CA LYS A 117 -19.32 -6.45 13.82
C LYS A 117 -18.97 -6.33 12.34
N ALA A 118 -18.35 -7.33 11.73
CA ALA A 118 -17.98 -7.30 10.32
C ALA A 118 -19.24 -7.20 9.46
N LYS A 119 -19.23 -6.23 8.54
CA LYS A 119 -20.35 -5.91 7.66
C LYS A 119 -19.81 -5.54 6.30
N THR A 120 -20.58 -5.84 5.27
CA THR A 120 -20.18 -5.53 3.89
C THR A 120 -20.11 -4.02 3.65
N GLY A 121 -19.11 -3.59 2.91
CA GLY A 121 -18.94 -2.22 2.44
C GLY A 121 -19.36 -2.03 1.00
N TYR A 122 -19.03 -0.87 0.42
CA TYR A 122 -19.24 -0.65 -1.01
C TYR A 122 -18.39 -1.63 -1.83
N ARG A 123 -19.00 -2.24 -2.86
CA ARG A 123 -18.32 -3.17 -3.76
C ARG A 123 -18.56 -2.77 -5.21
N TYR A 124 -17.49 -2.52 -5.96
CA TYR A 124 -17.60 -2.17 -7.38
C TYR A 124 -18.08 -3.37 -8.22
N ARG A 125 -18.75 -3.09 -9.34
CA ARG A 125 -19.02 -4.15 -10.32
C ARG A 125 -17.73 -4.54 -11.03
N GLN A 126 -17.63 -5.79 -11.45
CA GLN A 126 -16.52 -6.23 -12.28
C GLN A 126 -16.58 -5.56 -13.66
N SER A 127 -15.41 -5.21 -14.20
CA SER A 127 -15.27 -4.61 -15.52
C SER A 127 -14.03 -5.15 -16.21
N SER A 128 -14.15 -5.57 -17.46
CA SER A 128 -12.99 -5.99 -18.27
C SER A 128 -11.99 -4.86 -18.54
N PHE A 129 -12.45 -3.61 -18.40
CA PHE A 129 -11.68 -2.39 -18.63
C PHE A 129 -11.26 -1.72 -17.34
N SER A 130 -11.58 -2.32 -16.19
CA SER A 130 -11.16 -1.80 -14.92
C SER A 130 -10.58 -2.85 -14.00
N ALA A 131 -9.84 -2.33 -13.05
CA ALA A 131 -8.80 -3.00 -12.34
C ALA A 131 -9.17 -3.47 -10.94
N HIS A 132 -10.46 -3.51 -10.62
CA HIS A 132 -10.89 -3.36 -9.23
C HIS A 132 -10.69 -4.59 -8.34
N ASP A 133 -10.55 -5.77 -8.92
CA ASP A 133 -10.53 -7.00 -8.11
C ASP A 133 -9.15 -7.36 -7.54
N LEU A 134 -8.09 -6.67 -7.99
CA LEU A 134 -6.70 -6.79 -7.55
C LEU A 134 -5.93 -5.49 -7.88
N GLY A 135 -6.50 -4.32 -7.55
CA GLY A 135 -5.80 -3.03 -7.60
C GLY A 135 -5.06 -2.63 -8.89
N ARG A 136 -5.40 -3.22 -10.06
CA ARG A 136 -4.72 -3.00 -11.38
C ARG A 136 -4.66 -1.53 -11.87
N ASN A 137 -5.02 -0.52 -11.06
CA ASN A 137 -5.06 0.89 -11.40
C ASN A 137 -4.18 1.79 -10.53
N TRP A 138 -3.39 1.28 -9.56
CA TRP A 138 -2.63 2.22 -8.74
C TRP A 138 -1.52 2.95 -9.51
N PHE A 139 -0.95 2.30 -10.55
CA PHE A 139 0.24 2.81 -11.25
C PHE A 139 0.17 2.79 -12.78
N TRP A 140 -0.91 2.27 -13.39
CA TRP A 140 -1.00 2.28 -14.86
C TRP A 140 -1.38 3.68 -15.34
N GLN A 141 -0.39 4.38 -15.92
CA GLN A 141 -0.51 5.70 -16.55
C GLN A 141 -1.91 5.90 -17.16
N TYR A 142 -2.71 6.79 -16.57
CA TYR A 142 -4.06 7.25 -16.99
C TYR A 142 -4.69 6.50 -18.18
N ILE A 143 -4.95 5.19 -18.08
CA ILE A 143 -5.65 4.47 -19.14
C ILE A 143 -7.15 4.82 -19.07
N ILE A 144 -7.74 4.78 -17.87
CA ILE A 144 -9.09 5.31 -17.58
C ILE A 144 -9.11 5.88 -16.15
N ALA A 145 -9.32 7.19 -16.02
CA ALA A 145 -9.52 7.85 -14.73
C ALA A 145 -11.01 7.94 -14.37
N GLY A 146 -11.38 7.68 -13.11
CA GLY A 146 -12.74 7.86 -12.59
C GLY A 146 -13.53 6.57 -12.37
N SER A 147 -12.97 5.60 -11.64
CA SER A 147 -13.55 4.28 -11.32
C SER A 147 -15.03 4.25 -10.89
N ALA A 148 -15.55 5.36 -10.38
CA ALA A 148 -16.98 5.55 -10.11
C ALA A 148 -17.88 5.25 -11.33
N TYR A 149 -17.39 5.35 -12.58
CA TYR A 149 -18.18 5.07 -13.80
C TYR A 149 -18.76 3.64 -13.84
N ILE A 150 -18.13 2.70 -13.12
CA ILE A 150 -18.48 1.29 -13.12
C ILE A 150 -19.70 1.02 -12.24
N GLY A 151 -19.96 1.92 -11.29
CA GLY A 151 -20.92 1.70 -10.24
C GLY A 151 -20.59 0.47 -9.39
N GLY A 152 -21.55 0.09 -8.56
CA GLY A 152 -21.33 -0.91 -7.53
C GLY A 152 -22.56 -1.11 -6.67
N GLU A 153 -22.44 -2.03 -5.74
CA GLU A 153 -23.42 -2.31 -4.71
C GLU A 153 -23.05 -1.56 -3.44
N ARG A 154 -24.04 -0.88 -2.84
CA ARG A 154 -23.86 -0.32 -1.51
C ARG A 154 -23.87 -1.47 -0.50
N GLY A 155 -22.87 -1.48 0.38
CA GLY A 155 -22.84 -2.40 1.51
C GLY A 155 -23.77 -1.99 2.65
N GLU A 156 -23.68 -2.74 3.73
CA GLU A 156 -24.40 -2.50 4.98
C GLU A 156 -23.84 -1.31 5.79
N VAL A 157 -22.57 -0.96 5.57
CA VAL A 157 -21.89 0.13 6.30
C VAL A 157 -21.10 1.03 5.38
N ASP A 158 -21.05 2.31 5.74
CA ASP A 158 -20.13 3.26 5.14
C ASP A 158 -18.74 3.12 5.80
N GLY A 159 -17.68 3.51 5.08
CA GLY A 159 -16.29 3.42 5.57
C GLY A 159 -15.59 2.09 5.29
N VAL A 160 -16.31 1.08 4.81
CA VAL A 160 -15.74 -0.16 4.27
C VAL A 160 -15.90 -0.15 2.75
N SER A 161 -14.86 -0.57 2.04
CA SER A 161 -14.85 -0.76 0.58
C SER A 161 -14.33 -2.16 0.29
N GLY A 162 -15.21 -3.15 0.41
CA GLY A 162 -14.89 -4.57 0.36
C GLY A 162 -15.80 -5.41 1.24
N ASP A 163 -15.41 -6.65 1.48
CA ASP A 163 -16.19 -7.61 2.26
C ASP A 163 -15.35 -8.25 3.37
N PRO A 164 -15.28 -7.65 4.57
CA PRO A 164 -14.52 -8.22 5.67
C PRO A 164 -15.11 -9.53 6.20
N THR A 165 -16.36 -9.88 5.86
CA THR A 165 -16.99 -11.11 6.38
C THR A 165 -16.34 -12.38 5.83
N LEU A 166 -15.57 -12.25 4.75
CA LEU A 166 -14.79 -13.33 4.13
C LEU A 166 -13.39 -13.48 4.75
N ALA A 167 -13.01 -12.60 5.68
CA ALA A 167 -11.68 -12.59 6.26
C ALA A 167 -11.41 -13.80 7.17
N THR A 168 -10.20 -14.36 7.07
CA THR A 168 -9.73 -15.46 7.93
C THR A 168 -8.29 -15.22 8.38
N PRO A 169 -7.89 -15.70 9.58
CA PRO A 169 -6.48 -15.65 10.00
C PRO A 169 -5.55 -16.37 9.00
N GLU A 170 -6.01 -17.46 8.39
CA GLU A 170 -5.24 -18.24 7.42
C GLU A 170 -4.95 -17.42 6.14
N LEU A 171 -5.95 -16.71 5.62
CA LEU A 171 -5.77 -15.80 4.48
C LEU A 171 -4.77 -14.70 4.82
N GLY A 172 -4.85 -14.16 6.04
CA GLY A 172 -3.97 -13.09 6.53
C GLY A 172 -2.53 -13.54 6.60
N LYS A 173 -2.31 -14.76 7.10
CA LYS A 173 -1.00 -15.39 7.15
C LYS A 173 -0.42 -15.57 5.74
N GLU A 174 -1.16 -16.19 4.83
CA GLU A 174 -0.67 -16.47 3.47
C GLU A 174 -0.33 -15.19 2.70
N ILE A 175 -1.15 -14.14 2.82
CA ILE A 175 -0.88 -12.84 2.19
C ILE A 175 0.36 -12.20 2.81
N LEU A 176 0.48 -12.19 4.14
CA LEU A 176 1.61 -11.57 4.82
C LEU A 176 2.94 -12.29 4.54
N GLU A 177 2.91 -13.62 4.45
CA GLU A 177 4.07 -14.43 4.05
C GLU A 177 4.49 -14.11 2.62
N LEU A 178 3.54 -14.02 1.68
CA LEU A 178 3.82 -13.61 0.30
C LEU A 178 4.39 -12.18 0.23
N ALA A 179 3.82 -11.25 1.00
CA ALA A 179 4.29 -9.88 1.11
C ALA A 179 5.74 -9.84 1.58
N THR A 180 6.02 -10.55 2.67
CA THR A 180 7.34 -10.59 3.29
C THR A 180 8.38 -11.23 2.36
N GLU A 181 8.05 -12.36 1.71
CA GLU A 181 8.92 -13.02 0.73
C GLU A 181 9.35 -12.04 -0.36
N LYS A 182 8.38 -11.41 -1.01
CA LYS A 182 8.60 -10.58 -2.20
C LYS A 182 9.27 -9.25 -1.88
N ILE A 183 8.91 -8.64 -0.76
CA ILE A 183 9.57 -7.41 -0.30
C ILE A 183 11.01 -7.72 0.14
N ALA A 184 11.26 -8.85 0.80
CA ALA A 184 12.61 -9.24 1.19
C ALA A 184 13.52 -9.48 -0.03
N GLU A 185 13.01 -10.15 -1.08
CA GLU A 185 13.72 -10.29 -2.35
C GLU A 185 14.18 -8.94 -2.91
N PHE A 186 13.26 -7.97 -2.97
CA PHE A 186 13.58 -6.61 -3.42
C PHE A 186 14.58 -5.90 -2.52
N VAL A 187 14.43 -5.99 -1.20
CA VAL A 187 15.34 -5.34 -0.24
C VAL A 187 16.76 -5.90 -0.37
N VAL A 188 16.90 -7.22 -0.56
CA VAL A 188 18.20 -7.86 -0.79
C VAL A 188 18.83 -7.38 -2.10
N GLU A 189 18.06 -7.29 -3.19
CA GLU A 189 18.53 -6.73 -4.45
C GLU A 189 18.96 -5.27 -4.28
N PHE A 190 18.12 -4.44 -3.67
CA PHE A 190 18.35 -3.02 -3.46
C PHE A 190 19.47 -2.72 -2.46
N SER A 191 19.88 -3.69 -1.64
CA SER A 191 21.01 -3.51 -0.71
C SER A 191 22.37 -3.50 -1.40
N LYS A 192 22.48 -4.10 -2.60
CA LYS A 192 23.70 -4.19 -3.40
C LYS A 192 23.99 -2.85 -4.10
#